data_AF-A0A0R1GYI0-F1
#
_entry.id   AF-A0A0R1GYI0-F1
#
_cell.length_a   1.000
_cell.length_b   1.000
_cell.length_c   1.000
_cell.angle_alpha   90.00
_cell.angle_beta   90.00
_cell.angle_gamma   90.00
#
_symmetry.space_group_name_H-M   'P 1'
#
loop_
_entity.id
_entity.type
_entity.pdbx_description
1 polymer ?
#
loop_
_entity_poly.entity_id
_entity_poly.type
_entity_poly.pdbx_seq_one_letter_code
_entity_poly.pdbx_strand_id
1 'polypeptide(L)'
;MRQQLGALGAAERHQFVGTFKRYGFKTDYGHAKPTLLLVDVTLLPDQWLTDHAWFNLTKGFATLGQLQSGDQVQFNGRVARYQKGYRGHNFERRQAAPLRWDYKIERPTKVQLVDATLQRPPLPTTQFELLQMIAQATETTRYLPW
;
A
#
# COMPACT_ATOMS: atom_id res chain seq x y z
N MET A 1 -7.46 14.15 -8.37
CA MET A 1 -8.48 13.54 -7.49
C MET A 1 -7.85 13.08 -6.17
N ARG A 2 -7.54 14.03 -5.26
CA ARG A 2 -7.01 13.80 -3.88
C ARG A 2 -7.35 14.96 -2.91
N GLN A 3 -8.24 15.88 -3.30
CA GLN A 3 -8.59 17.04 -2.47
C GLN A 3 -9.33 16.62 -1.19
N GLN A 4 -10.12 15.53 -1.25
CA GLN A 4 -10.88 15.01 -0.11
C GLN A 4 -10.00 14.48 1.03
N LEU A 5 -8.83 13.90 0.71
CA LEU A 5 -7.82 13.48 1.70
C LEU A 5 -7.33 14.66 2.54
N GLY A 6 -7.18 15.84 1.94
CA GLY A 6 -6.66 17.02 2.64
C GLY A 6 -7.53 17.52 3.77
N ALA A 7 -8.84 17.30 3.70
CA ALA A 7 -9.79 17.73 4.74
C ALA A 7 -9.69 16.90 6.02
N LEU A 8 -9.29 15.63 5.93
CA LEU A 8 -9.18 14.71 7.08
C LEU A 8 -8.00 15.08 8.00
N GLY A 9 -6.90 15.58 7.41
CA GLY A 9 -5.71 15.95 8.15
C GLY A 9 -5.01 14.77 8.84
N ALA A 10 -3.98 15.09 9.63
CA ALA A 10 -3.09 14.10 10.26
C ALA A 10 -3.38 13.88 11.76
N ALA A 11 -4.34 14.61 12.34
CA ALA A 11 -4.63 14.55 13.77
C ALA A 11 -5.28 13.22 14.15
N GLU A 12 -6.33 12.86 13.43
CA GLU A 12 -7.19 11.73 13.74
C GLU A 12 -6.85 10.49 12.90
N ARG A 13 -7.25 9.33 13.43
CA ARG A 13 -7.15 8.07 12.70
C ARG A 13 -8.53 7.76 12.14
N HIS A 14 -8.58 7.58 10.82
CA HIS A 14 -9.80 7.19 10.13
C HIS A 14 -9.74 5.72 9.73
N GLN A 15 -10.91 5.11 9.53
CA GLN A 15 -11.05 3.72 9.15
C GLN A 15 -11.19 3.62 7.63
N PHE A 16 -10.34 2.81 7.03
CA PHE A 16 -10.28 2.59 5.60
C PHE A 16 -10.53 1.12 5.30
N VAL A 17 -11.09 0.86 4.13
CA VAL A 17 -11.17 -0.47 3.52
C VAL A 17 -10.50 -0.39 2.16
N GLY A 18 -9.77 -1.43 1.78
CA GLY A 18 -9.23 -1.56 0.43
C GLY A 18 -9.11 -3.02 0.04
N THR A 19 -9.17 -3.28 -1.25
CA THR A 19 -9.06 -4.62 -1.82
C THR A 19 -7.60 -4.94 -2.08
N PHE A 20 -7.07 -5.99 -1.49
CA PHE A 20 -5.73 -6.45 -1.75
C PHE A 20 -5.61 -6.89 -3.21
N LYS A 21 -4.62 -6.33 -3.92
CA LYS A 21 -4.33 -6.70 -5.31
C LYS A 21 -3.13 -7.62 -5.41
N ARG A 22 -2.02 -7.25 -4.77
CA ARG A 22 -0.76 -8.01 -4.79
C ARG A 22 0.25 -7.49 -3.78
N TYR A 23 1.25 -8.31 -3.50
CA TYR A 23 2.49 -7.87 -2.89
C TYR A 23 3.44 -7.21 -3.92
N GLY A 24 4.45 -6.52 -3.41
CA GLY A 24 5.55 -5.95 -4.17
C GLY A 24 6.72 -5.65 -3.26
N PHE A 25 7.74 -4.98 -3.78
CA PHE A 25 8.81 -4.43 -2.96
C PHE A 25 9.29 -3.11 -3.54
N LYS A 26 9.95 -2.32 -2.70
CA LYS A 26 10.70 -1.15 -3.12
C LYS A 26 12.13 -1.24 -2.61
N THR A 27 13.07 -0.69 -3.35
CA THR A 27 14.44 -0.53 -2.88
C THR A 27 14.59 0.84 -2.24
N ASP A 28 15.13 0.87 -1.02
CA ASP A 28 15.36 2.09 -0.26
C ASP A 28 16.72 1.98 0.43
N TYR A 29 17.63 2.92 0.13
CA TYR A 29 19.03 2.89 0.59
C TYR A 29 19.73 1.53 0.38
N GLY A 30 19.49 0.88 -0.77
CA GLY A 30 20.08 -0.43 -1.09
C GLY A 30 19.38 -1.64 -0.47
N HIS A 31 18.32 -1.44 0.33
CA HIS A 31 17.57 -2.52 0.96
C HIS A 31 16.18 -2.68 0.34
N ALA A 32 15.84 -3.92 -0.05
CA ALA A 32 14.49 -4.25 -0.52
C ALA A 32 13.52 -4.34 0.66
N LYS A 33 12.45 -3.55 0.61
CA LYS A 33 11.39 -3.49 1.61
C LYS A 33 10.09 -4.02 1.01
N PRO A 34 9.51 -5.09 1.58
CA PRO A 34 8.22 -5.63 1.14
C PRO A 34 7.09 -4.58 1.24
N THR A 35 6.23 -4.58 0.24
CA THR A 35 5.06 -3.72 0.13
C THR A 35 3.83 -4.53 -0.29
N LEU A 36 2.65 -3.94 -0.13
CA LEU A 36 1.41 -4.45 -0.68
C LEU A 36 0.63 -3.33 -1.35
N LEU A 37 -0.15 -3.70 -2.36
CA LEU A 37 -1.03 -2.81 -3.10
C LEU A 37 -2.47 -3.08 -2.69
N LEU A 38 -3.14 -2.06 -2.15
CA LEU A 38 -4.59 -2.04 -2.04
C LEU A 38 -5.16 -1.20 -3.18
N VAL A 39 -6.24 -1.68 -3.78
CA VAL A 39 -7.05 -0.97 -4.77
C VAL A 39 -8.44 -0.68 -4.21
N ASP A 40 -9.19 0.21 -4.87
CA ASP A 40 -10.55 0.59 -4.48
C ASP A 40 -10.61 1.03 -3.00
N VAL A 41 -9.68 1.92 -2.61
CA VAL A 41 -9.55 2.31 -1.21
C VAL A 41 -10.63 3.33 -0.86
N THR A 42 -11.46 2.99 0.13
CA THR A 42 -12.56 3.81 0.64
C THR A 42 -12.32 4.21 2.09
N LEU A 43 -12.86 5.37 2.47
CA LEU A 43 -13.01 5.82 3.83
C LEU A 43 -14.43 5.45 4.30
N LEU A 44 -14.55 4.79 5.45
CA LEU A 44 -15.87 4.47 6.01
C LEU A 44 -16.54 5.73 6.62
N PRO A 45 -17.89 5.87 6.52
CA PRO A 45 -18.81 4.84 6.02
C PRO A 45 -18.83 4.64 4.50
N ASP A 46 -18.67 5.63 3.62
CA ASP A 46 -18.79 5.39 2.15
C ASP A 46 -18.15 6.46 1.25
N GLN A 47 -17.01 7.01 1.66
CA GLN A 47 -16.30 7.99 0.82
C GLN A 47 -15.17 7.33 0.03
N TRP A 48 -15.37 7.18 -1.28
CA TRP A 48 -14.30 6.77 -2.19
C TRP A 48 -13.10 7.72 -2.10
N LEU A 49 -11.88 7.16 -2.02
CA LEU A 49 -10.68 7.95 -1.70
C LEU A 49 -9.61 7.91 -2.78
N THR A 50 -9.23 6.72 -3.25
CA THR A 50 -8.18 6.55 -4.27
C THR A 50 -8.29 5.18 -4.95
N ASP A 51 -7.97 5.12 -6.24
CA ASP A 51 -8.00 3.87 -7.02
C ASP A 51 -7.00 2.85 -6.48
N HIS A 52 -5.86 3.31 -5.98
CA HIS A 52 -4.81 2.47 -5.46
C HIS A 52 -3.93 3.17 -4.42
N ALA A 53 -3.38 2.40 -3.48
CA ALA A 53 -2.41 2.84 -2.51
C ALA A 53 -1.40 1.72 -2.19
N TRP A 54 -0.12 2.06 -2.25
CA TRP A 54 0.97 1.18 -1.82
C TRP A 54 1.28 1.39 -0.35
N PHE A 55 1.37 0.30 0.40
CA PHE A 55 1.77 0.30 1.81
C PHE A 55 3.05 -0.52 1.99
N ASN A 56 3.86 -0.14 2.96
CA ASN A 56 4.87 -1.07 3.49
C ASN A 56 4.11 -2.25 4.13
N LEU A 57 4.62 -3.47 3.97
CA LEU A 57 4.10 -4.64 4.65
C LEU A 57 4.49 -4.59 6.14
N THR A 58 3.72 -3.86 6.94
CA THR A 58 3.93 -3.73 8.39
C THR A 58 3.61 -5.04 9.10
N LYS A 59 4.03 -5.18 10.36
CA LYS A 59 3.70 -6.35 11.20
C LYS A 59 2.18 -6.62 11.23
N GLY A 60 1.35 -5.58 11.30
CA GLY A 60 -0.11 -5.72 11.33
C GLY A 60 -0.72 -6.20 10.00
N PHE A 61 -0.10 -5.90 8.86
CA PHE A 61 -0.51 -6.54 7.61
C PHE A 61 0.02 -7.97 7.50
N ALA A 62 1.24 -8.21 7.98
CA ALA A 62 1.84 -9.54 7.92
C ALA A 62 1.07 -10.59 8.75
N THR A 63 0.40 -10.18 9.83
CA THR A 63 -0.44 -11.06 10.65
C THR A 63 -1.68 -11.56 9.91
N LEU A 64 -2.06 -10.95 8.78
CA LEU A 64 -3.16 -11.44 7.94
C LEU A 64 -2.77 -12.64 7.07
N GLY A 65 -1.50 -13.06 7.07
CA GLY A 65 -1.00 -14.16 6.25
C GLY A 65 -0.84 -13.78 4.77
N GLN A 66 -0.78 -14.80 3.92
CA GLN A 66 -0.64 -14.70 2.47
C GLN A 66 -1.98 -14.33 1.84
N LEU A 67 -2.23 -13.03 1.76
CA LEU A 67 -3.42 -12.45 1.14
C LEU A 67 -3.52 -12.84 -0.35
N GLN A 68 -4.75 -13.04 -0.80
CA GLN A 68 -5.06 -13.30 -2.21
C GLN A 68 -5.72 -12.08 -2.84
N SER A 69 -5.51 -11.88 -4.15
CA SER A 69 -6.16 -10.80 -4.89
C SER A 69 -7.68 -10.87 -4.70
N GLY A 70 -8.29 -9.78 -4.24
CA GLY A 70 -9.72 -9.72 -3.90
C GLY A 70 -9.99 -9.66 -2.39
N ASP A 71 -9.03 -10.01 -1.53
CA ASP A 71 -9.21 -9.91 -0.08
C ASP A 71 -9.47 -8.48 0.36
N GLN A 72 -10.57 -8.25 1.05
CA GLN A 72 -10.87 -6.93 1.62
C GLN A 72 -10.16 -6.77 2.96
N VAL A 73 -9.36 -5.72 3.06
CA VAL A 73 -8.58 -5.39 4.24
C VAL A 73 -9.08 -4.08 4.83
N GLN A 74 -9.48 -4.13 6.10
CA GLN A 74 -9.81 -2.96 6.89
C GLN A 74 -8.62 -2.54 7.74
N PHE A 75 -8.40 -1.24 7.88
CA PHE A 75 -7.37 -0.70 8.76
C PHE A 75 -7.67 0.75 9.17
N ASN A 76 -7.12 1.17 10.30
CA ASN A 76 -7.10 2.58 10.68
C ASN A 76 -5.81 3.24 10.19
N GLY A 77 -5.87 4.48 9.72
CA GLY A 77 -4.71 5.23 9.23
C GLY A 77 -4.86 6.74 9.43
N ARG A 78 -3.78 7.48 9.23
CA ARG A 78 -3.79 8.96 9.21
C ARG A 78 -3.56 9.46 7.80
N VAL A 79 -4.17 10.58 7.44
CA VAL A 79 -3.86 11.23 6.18
C VAL A 79 -2.74 12.23 6.37
N ALA A 80 -1.66 12.08 5.60
CA ALA A 80 -0.50 12.95 5.70
C ALA A 80 -0.14 13.53 4.34
N ARG A 81 0.35 14.77 4.34
CA ARG A 81 0.94 15.39 3.16
C ARG A 81 2.32 14.82 2.89
N TYR A 82 2.65 14.63 1.63
CA TYR A 82 4.01 14.34 1.20
C TYR A 82 4.32 15.08 -0.11
N GLN A 83 5.60 15.32 -0.39
CA GLN A 83 6.01 15.87 -1.68
C GLN A 83 6.31 14.72 -2.63
N LYS A 84 5.53 14.63 -3.71
CA LYS A 84 5.84 13.77 -4.86
C LYS A 84 6.67 14.54 -5.89
N GLY A 85 7.31 13.81 -6.79
CA GLY A 85 8.18 14.35 -7.84
C GLY A 85 9.61 13.83 -7.71
N TYR A 86 10.43 14.09 -8.73
CA TYR A 86 11.81 13.64 -8.77
C TYR A 86 12.70 14.54 -7.90
N ARG A 87 13.35 13.94 -6.90
CA ARG A 87 14.23 14.64 -5.94
C ARG A 87 15.74 14.57 -6.29
N GLY A 88 16.10 13.85 -7.36
CA GLY A 88 17.50 13.69 -7.74
C GLY A 88 18.08 14.91 -8.47
N HIS A 89 19.35 14.83 -8.85
CA HIS A 89 20.11 15.94 -9.45
C HIS A 89 19.89 16.10 -10.97
N ASN A 90 19.28 15.12 -11.66
CA ASN A 90 19.00 15.24 -13.08
C ASN A 90 17.95 16.34 -13.37
N PHE A 91 18.35 17.36 -14.11
CA PHE A 91 17.57 18.56 -14.38
C PHE A 91 16.33 18.29 -15.24
N GLU A 92 16.46 17.55 -16.35
CA GLU A 92 15.34 17.21 -17.24
C GLU A 92 14.25 16.42 -16.50
N ARG A 93 14.65 15.41 -15.70
CA ARG A 93 13.71 14.64 -14.88
C ARG A 93 13.03 15.49 -13.82
N ARG A 94 13.72 16.49 -13.28
CA ARG A 94 13.13 17.43 -12.32
C ARG A 94 12.10 18.34 -12.99
N GLN A 95 12.34 18.78 -14.22
CA GLN A 95 11.37 19.55 -15.01
C GLN A 95 10.15 18.70 -15.40
N ALA A 96 10.36 17.45 -15.82
CA ALA A 96 9.29 16.53 -16.18
C ALA A 96 8.45 16.07 -14.97
N ALA A 97 9.06 15.95 -13.78
CA ALA A 97 8.41 15.52 -12.54
C ALA A 97 8.70 16.50 -11.40
N PRO A 98 8.15 17.73 -11.45
CA PRO A 98 8.42 18.76 -10.44
C PRO A 98 7.86 18.36 -9.08
N LEU A 99 8.45 18.91 -8.02
CA LEU A 99 7.98 18.65 -6.66
C LEU A 99 6.60 19.27 -6.44
N ARG A 100 5.63 18.44 -6.03
CA ARG A 100 4.25 18.86 -5.75
C ARG A 100 3.77 18.22 -4.45
N TRP A 101 2.96 18.96 -3.71
CA TRP A 101 2.26 18.39 -2.55
C TRP A 101 1.21 17.39 -2.99
N ASP A 102 1.11 16.33 -2.20
CA ASP A 102 0.19 15.23 -2.39
C ASP A 102 -0.18 14.63 -1.02
N TYR A 103 -1.12 13.71 -0.99
CA TYR A 103 -1.61 13.07 0.23
C TYR A 103 -1.42 11.55 0.17
N LYS A 104 -1.07 10.97 1.31
CA LYS A 104 -0.93 9.52 1.52
C LYS A 104 -1.65 9.12 2.79
N ILE A 105 -2.04 7.85 2.87
CA ILE A 105 -2.41 7.24 4.14
C ILE A 105 -1.14 6.70 4.78
N GLU A 106 -0.92 6.98 6.06
CA GLU A 106 0.23 6.50 6.80
C GLU A 106 -0.13 5.85 8.13
N ARG A 107 0.85 5.10 8.66
CA ARG A 107 0.81 4.44 9.97
C ARG A 107 -0.40 3.52 10.13
N PRO A 108 -0.64 2.54 9.25
CA PRO A 108 -1.78 1.63 9.36
C PRO A 108 -1.74 0.85 10.68
N THR A 109 -2.89 0.76 11.38
CA THR A 109 -3.09 -0.02 12.61
C THR A 109 -4.48 -0.64 12.63
N LYS A 110 -4.77 -1.51 13.61
CA LYS A 110 -6.07 -2.23 13.70
C LYS A 110 -6.42 -2.91 12.37
N VAL A 111 -5.41 -3.54 11.78
CA VAL A 111 -5.50 -4.18 10.47
C VAL A 111 -6.21 -5.52 10.64
N GLN A 112 -7.22 -5.78 9.82
CA GLN A 112 -7.98 -7.02 9.82
C GLN A 112 -8.55 -7.31 8.42
N LEU A 113 -8.85 -8.59 8.15
CA LEU A 113 -9.72 -8.95 7.03
C LEU A 113 -11.14 -8.50 7.35
N VAL A 114 -11.86 -8.03 6.34
CA VAL A 114 -13.29 -7.72 6.48
C VAL A 114 -14.08 -9.01 6.72
N ASP A 115 -13.76 -10.07 5.99
CA ASP A 115 -14.26 -11.41 6.27
C ASP A 115 -13.34 -12.08 7.32
N ALA A 116 -13.82 -12.15 8.56
CA ALA A 116 -13.10 -12.73 9.67
C ALA A 116 -13.01 -14.28 9.61
N THR A 117 -13.74 -14.93 8.71
CA THR A 117 -13.70 -16.39 8.53
C THR A 117 -12.55 -16.84 7.64
N LEU A 118 -12.01 -15.92 6.83
CA LEU A 118 -10.88 -16.19 5.96
C LEU A 118 -9.62 -16.47 6.78
N GLN A 119 -9.07 -17.67 6.57
CA GLN A 119 -7.77 -18.06 7.08
C GLN A 119 -6.76 -18.10 5.94
N ARG A 120 -5.67 -17.35 6.08
CA ARG A 120 -4.55 -17.35 5.14
C ARG A 120 -3.35 -18.05 5.77
N PRO A 121 -2.58 -18.83 5.00
CA PRO A 121 -1.33 -19.38 5.52
C PRO A 121 -0.39 -18.24 5.92
N PRO A 122 0.48 -18.43 6.92
CA PRO A 122 1.37 -17.36 7.37
C PRO A 122 2.33 -16.94 6.26
N LEU A 123 2.72 -15.66 6.27
CA LEU A 123 3.81 -15.18 5.42
C LEU A 123 5.15 -15.78 5.88
N PRO A 124 6.13 -15.95 4.98
CA PRO A 124 7.48 -16.31 5.38
C PRO A 124 8.02 -15.34 6.44
N THR A 125 8.74 -15.88 7.42
CA THR A 125 9.22 -15.11 8.58
C THR A 125 10.55 -14.42 8.30
N THR A 126 11.34 -14.93 7.37
CA THR A 126 12.59 -14.29 6.95
C THR A 126 12.34 -13.29 5.83
N GLN A 127 13.10 -12.19 5.83
CA GLN A 127 13.00 -11.17 4.78
C GLN A 127 13.38 -11.73 3.41
N PHE A 128 14.33 -12.66 3.35
CA PHE A 128 14.79 -13.28 2.11
C PHE A 128 13.68 -14.13 1.46
N GLU A 129 13.09 -15.07 2.20
CA GLU A 129 12.00 -15.93 1.70
C GLU A 129 10.77 -15.11 1.30
N LEU A 130 10.44 -14.08 2.09
CA LEU A 130 9.35 -13.16 1.78
C LEU A 130 9.59 -12.43 0.45
N LEU A 131 10.80 -11.92 0.23
CA LEU A 131 11.14 -11.25 -1.03
C LEU A 131 11.16 -12.22 -2.21
N GLN A 132 11.61 -13.46 -2.02
CA GLN A 132 11.55 -14.49 -3.07
C GLN A 132 10.11 -14.82 -3.46
N MET A 133 9.22 -15.03 -2.49
CA MET A 133 7.79 -15.25 -2.72
C MET A 133 7.17 -14.10 -3.53
N ILE A 134 7.50 -12.86 -3.17
CA ILE A 134 7.00 -11.66 -3.88
C ILE A 134 7.56 -11.57 -5.30
N ALA A 135 8.84 -11.87 -5.50
CA ALA A 135 9.48 -11.84 -6.81
C ALA A 135 8.84 -12.86 -7.77
N GLN A 136 8.64 -14.10 -7.31
CA GLN A 136 7.98 -15.17 -8.08
C GLN A 136 6.56 -14.76 -8.51
N ALA A 137 5.75 -14.25 -7.57
CA ALA A 137 4.39 -13.80 -7.88
C ALA A 137 4.35 -12.63 -8.88
N THR A 138 5.35 -11.74 -8.82
CA THR A 138 5.47 -10.60 -9.73
C THR A 138 5.86 -11.05 -11.14
N GLU A 139 6.78 -12.00 -11.26
CA GLU A 139 7.18 -12.59 -12.54
C GLU A 139 6.01 -13.31 -13.21
N THR A 140 5.24 -14.12 -12.47
CA THR A 140 4.05 -14.79 -12.99
C THR A 140 3.04 -13.79 -13.57
N THR A 141 2.85 -12.64 -12.91
CA THR A 141 1.90 -11.61 -13.36
C THR A 141 2.37 -10.88 -14.63
N ARG A 142 3.68 -10.83 -14.91
CA ARG A 142 4.20 -10.18 -16.14
C ARG A 142 3.92 -10.99 -17.41
N TYR A 143 3.53 -12.25 -17.28
CA TYR A 143 3.28 -13.16 -18.41
C TYR A 143 1.79 -13.51 -18.62
N LEU A 144 0.87 -12.88 -17.87
CA LEU A 144 -0.56 -13.04 -18.11
C LEU A 144 -1.04 -11.97 -19.12
N PRO A 145 -1.72 -12.35 -20.22
CA PRO A 145 -2.30 -11.39 -21.15
C PRO A 145 -3.44 -10.63 -20.45
N TRP A 146 -3.47 -9.31 -20.66
CA TRP A 146 -4.47 -8.39 -20.13
C TRP A 146 -5.86 -8.64 -20.71
#